data_AF-A0AAW6GYP2-F1
#
_entry.id   AF-A0AAW6GYP2-F1
#
_cell.length_a   1.000
_cell.length_b   1.000
_cell.length_c   1.000
_cell.angle_alpha   90.00
_cell.angle_beta   90.00
_cell.angle_gamma   90.00
#
_symmetry.space_group_name_H-M   'P 1'
#
loop_
_entity.id
_entity.type
_entity.pdbx_description
1 polymer ?
#
loop_
_entity_poly.entity_id
_entity_poly.type
_entity_poly.pdbx_seq_one_letter_code
_entity_poly.pdbx_strand_id
1 'polypeptide(L)'
;MFFTAINQMMTEGVDLTIVIRKANGQMAVSTLPKSNGLKDEAQNHIVPLTVSGLPEELDAGFLQTVARPIQKVAGLITNMAQFEAQADKAAADSKAAKEEKAKETKEEKEKREKYEKHLKKAEELIAA
;
A
#
# COMPACT_ATOMS: atom_id res chain seq x y z
N MET A 1 23.70 -11.33 17.29
CA MET A 1 22.49 -11.85 17.97
C MET A 1 21.37 -12.00 16.95
N PHE A 2 20.58 -13.08 17.05
CA PHE A 2 19.56 -13.43 16.05
C PHE A 2 18.53 -12.32 15.81
N PHE A 3 17.85 -11.84 16.86
CA PHE A 3 16.79 -10.83 16.71
C PHE A 3 17.28 -9.47 16.20
N THR A 4 18.52 -9.08 16.50
CA THR A 4 19.11 -7.84 15.95
C THR A 4 19.23 -7.92 14.44
N ALA A 5 19.67 -9.07 13.91
CA ALA A 5 19.80 -9.28 12.47
C ALA A 5 18.43 -9.39 11.79
N ILE A 6 17.46 -10.07 12.42
CA ILE A 6 16.08 -10.13 11.93
C ILE A 6 15.49 -8.72 11.84
N ASN A 7 15.64 -7.88 12.86
CA ASN A 7 15.14 -6.51 12.86
C ASN A 7 15.75 -5.65 11.73
N GLN A 8 17.04 -5.83 11.42
CA GLN A 8 17.71 -5.14 10.31
C GLN A 8 17.25 -5.66 8.93
N MET A 9 16.82 -6.92 8.85
CA MET A 9 16.36 -7.56 7.63
C MET A 9 14.89 -7.26 7.33
N MET A 10 14.06 -7.11 8.36
CA MET A 10 12.63 -6.86 8.23
C MET A 10 12.35 -5.47 7.66
N THR A 11 11.26 -5.38 6.90
CA THR A 11 10.73 -4.11 6.41
C THR A 11 9.52 -3.74 7.26
N GLU A 12 9.41 -2.47 7.63
CA GLU A 12 8.27 -1.97 8.40
C GLU A 12 6.95 -2.26 7.68
N GLY A 13 5.93 -2.71 8.42
CA GLY A 13 4.63 -3.09 7.86
C GLY A 13 4.60 -4.44 7.12
N VAL A 14 5.72 -5.18 7.11
CA VAL A 14 5.80 -6.56 6.60
C VAL A 14 6.12 -7.50 7.76
N ASP A 15 5.17 -8.37 8.08
CA ASP A 15 5.34 -9.44 9.05
C ASP A 15 6.26 -10.53 8.50
N LEU A 16 7.04 -11.17 9.38
CA LEU A 16 7.86 -12.32 9.03
C LEU A 16 7.39 -13.54 9.82
N THR A 17 6.83 -14.53 9.11
CA THR A 17 6.49 -15.83 9.71
C THR A 17 7.70 -16.76 9.61
N ILE A 18 8.11 -17.32 10.75
CA ILE A 18 9.17 -18.34 10.83
C ILE A 18 8.58 -19.62 11.41
N VAL A 19 8.66 -20.72 10.68
CA VAL A 19 8.22 -22.05 11.11
C VAL A 19 9.42 -22.96 11.23
N ILE A 20 9.65 -23.50 12.42
CA ILE A 20 10.78 -24.41 12.69
C ILE A 20 10.23 -25.80 12.98
N ARG A 21 10.71 -26.79 12.22
CA ARG A 21 10.38 -28.21 12.39
C ARG A 21 11.64 -28.99 12.72
N LYS A 22 11.57 -29.84 13.75
CA LYS A 22 12.61 -30.82 14.06
C LYS A 22 12.19 -32.19 13.55
N ALA A 23 13.08 -32.89 12.85
CA ALA A 23 12.87 -34.27 12.43
C ALA A 23 14.22 -35.00 12.26
N ASN A 24 14.35 -36.21 12.79
CA ASN A 24 15.51 -37.09 12.59
C ASN A 24 16.88 -36.44 12.89
N GLY A 25 16.97 -35.63 13.94
CA GLY A 25 18.22 -34.92 14.30
C GLY A 25 18.53 -33.70 13.43
N GLN A 26 17.73 -33.43 12.40
CA GLN A 26 17.81 -32.24 11.56
C GLN A 26 16.68 -31.26 11.88
N MET A 27 16.83 -30.04 11.37
CA MET A 27 15.85 -28.98 11.46
C MET A 27 15.55 -28.43 10.07
N ALA A 28 14.28 -28.09 9.84
CA ALA A 28 13.81 -27.36 8.69
C ALA A 28 13.20 -26.04 9.16
N VAL A 29 13.66 -24.92 8.60
CA VAL A 29 13.21 -23.58 8.94
C VAL A 29 12.61 -22.95 7.68
N SER A 30 11.32 -22.62 7.75
CA SER A 30 10.59 -21.94 6.69
C SER A 30 10.37 -20.47 7.06
N THR A 31 10.68 -19.57 6.15
CA THR A 31 10.47 -18.12 6.31
C THR A 31 9.52 -17.59 5.24
N LEU A 32 8.52 -16.82 5.66
CA LEU A 32 7.51 -16.22 4.77
C LEU A 32 7.23 -14.78 5.19
N PRO A 33 7.56 -13.77 4.37
CA PRO A 33 7.13 -12.41 4.59
C PRO A 33 5.67 -12.23 4.15
N LYS A 34 4.89 -11.46 4.92
CA LYS A 34 3.47 -11.21 4.66
C LYS A 34 3.12 -9.76 5.01
N SER A 35 2.31 -9.10 4.19
CA SER A 35 1.75 -7.80 4.57
C SER A 35 0.29 -7.92 4.98
N ASN A 36 -0.08 -7.15 5.99
CA ASN A 36 -1.47 -6.99 6.39
C ASN A 36 -2.17 -5.85 5.63
N GLY A 37 -1.42 -5.04 4.86
CA GLY A 37 -1.94 -3.87 4.16
C GLY A 37 -2.24 -4.08 2.68
N LEU A 38 -1.79 -5.19 2.08
CA LEU A 38 -2.10 -5.54 0.68
C LEU A 38 -3.53 -6.05 0.57
N LYS A 39 -4.31 -5.43 -0.33
CA LYS A 39 -5.65 -5.93 -0.69
C LYS A 39 -5.56 -7.06 -1.71
N ASP A 40 -4.51 -7.04 -2.52
CA ASP A 40 -4.27 -7.99 -3.60
C ASP A 40 -3.82 -9.38 -3.10
N GLU A 41 -4.31 -10.43 -3.76
CA GLU A 41 -4.04 -11.83 -3.43
C GLU A 41 -2.65 -12.30 -3.88
N ALA A 42 -1.85 -11.47 -4.57
CA ALA A 42 -0.51 -11.80 -5.03
C ALA A 42 0.39 -12.27 -3.89
N GLN A 43 0.20 -11.77 -2.67
CA GLN A 43 0.96 -12.27 -1.52
C GLN A 43 0.66 -13.74 -1.19
N ASN A 44 -0.52 -14.25 -1.52
CA ASN A 44 -0.90 -15.64 -1.29
C ASN A 44 -0.17 -16.60 -2.25
N HIS A 45 0.40 -16.10 -3.34
CA HIS A 45 1.22 -16.88 -4.27
C HIS A 45 2.70 -16.94 -3.85
N ILE A 46 3.09 -16.18 -2.84
CA ILE A 46 4.44 -16.25 -2.27
C ILE A 46 4.53 -17.53 -1.42
N VAL A 47 5.40 -18.44 -1.84
CA VAL A 47 5.68 -19.66 -1.07
C VAL A 47 6.77 -19.40 -0.03
N PRO A 48 6.75 -20.10 1.13
CA PRO A 48 7.80 -19.99 2.12
C PRO A 48 9.16 -20.44 1.56
N LEU A 49 10.23 -19.77 1.96
CA LEU A 49 11.59 -20.24 1.72
C LEU A 49 11.98 -21.21 2.83
N THR A 50 12.22 -22.48 2.50
CA THR A 50 12.63 -23.51 3.46
C THR A 50 14.11 -23.83 3.32
N VAL A 51 14.83 -23.78 4.44
CA VAL A 51 16.22 -24.24 4.57
C VAL A 51 16.25 -25.39 5.57
N SER A 52 17.01 -26.45 5.29
CA SER A 52 17.17 -27.60 6.18
C SER A 52 18.64 -27.87 6.46
N GLY A 53 18.94 -28.37 7.65
CA GLY A 53 20.31 -28.70 8.06
C GLY A 53 20.38 -29.15 9.51
N LEU A 54 21.61 -29.38 9.97
CA LEU A 54 21.90 -29.54 11.40
C LEU A 54 21.74 -28.19 12.13
N PRO A 55 21.48 -28.19 13.44
CA PRO A 55 21.38 -26.96 14.22
C PRO A 55 22.59 -26.04 14.04
N GLU A 56 23.80 -26.59 14.02
CA GLU A 56 25.05 -25.83 13.90
C GLU A 56 25.20 -25.18 12.51
N GLU A 57 24.74 -25.86 11.46
CA GLU A 57 24.75 -25.33 10.09
C GLU A 57 23.75 -24.17 9.94
N LEU A 58 22.58 -24.31 10.56
CA LEU A 58 21.55 -23.26 10.57
C LEU A 58 22.01 -22.05 11.39
N ASP A 59 22.61 -22.26 12.56
CA ASP A 59 23.14 -21.16 13.36
C ASP A 59 24.22 -20.36 12.61
N ALA A 60 25.08 -21.04 11.86
CA ALA A 60 26.15 -20.40 11.10
C ALA A 60 25.65 -19.69 9.83
N GLY A 61 24.68 -20.27 9.11
CA GLY A 61 24.38 -19.87 7.73
C GLY A 61 22.95 -19.39 7.44
N PHE A 62 21.99 -19.64 8.35
CA PHE A 62 20.57 -19.42 8.07
C PHE A 62 20.27 -17.97 7.69
N LEU A 63 20.65 -17.02 8.56
CA LEU A 63 20.34 -15.60 8.37
C LEU A 63 20.94 -15.06 7.07
N GLN A 64 22.18 -15.42 6.75
CA GLN A 64 22.84 -15.00 5.52
C GLN A 64 22.14 -15.55 4.28
N THR A 65 21.65 -16.78 4.36
CA THR A 65 20.94 -17.46 3.27
C THR A 65 19.56 -16.85 3.01
N VAL A 66 18.81 -16.52 4.07
CA VAL A 66 17.43 -16.03 3.94
C VAL A 66 17.33 -14.51 3.77
N ALA A 67 18.35 -13.74 4.18
CA ALA A 67 18.27 -12.28 4.20
C ALA A 67 17.92 -11.65 2.85
N ARG A 68 18.70 -11.95 1.80
CA ARG A 68 18.47 -11.35 0.48
C ARG A 68 17.14 -11.79 -0.14
N PRO A 69 16.77 -13.10 -0.16
CA PRO A 69 15.47 -13.53 -0.65
C PRO A 69 14.30 -12.84 0.06
N ILE A 70 14.34 -12.76 1.40
CA ILE A 70 13.26 -12.18 2.19
C ILE A 70 13.15 -10.68 1.96
N GLN A 71 14.28 -9.95 1.91
CA GLN A 71 14.29 -8.52 1.56
C GLN A 71 13.73 -8.26 0.17
N LYS A 72 14.07 -9.10 -0.83
CA LYS A 72 13.55 -8.96 -2.18
C LYS A 72 12.03 -9.11 -2.21
N VAL A 73 11.49 -10.11 -1.53
CA VAL A 73 10.05 -10.35 -1.47
C VAL A 73 9.34 -9.25 -0.67
N ALA A 74 9.89 -8.84 0.48
CA ALA A 74 9.35 -7.73 1.26
C ALA A 74 9.32 -6.42 0.46
N GLY A 75 10.36 -6.13 -0.33
CA GLY A 75 10.39 -4.96 -1.21
C GLY A 75 9.29 -4.99 -2.28
N LEU A 76 9.00 -6.15 -2.87
CA LEU A 76 7.90 -6.31 -3.82
C LEU A 76 6.54 -6.05 -3.15
N ILE A 77 6.32 -6.65 -1.98
CA ILE A 77 5.12 -6.47 -1.17
C ILE A 77 4.90 -4.98 -0.84
N THR A 78 5.93 -4.29 -0.35
CA THR A 78 5.83 -2.87 0.01
C THR A 78 5.57 -1.99 -1.20
N ASN A 79 6.22 -2.26 -2.33
CA ASN A 79 6.00 -1.50 -3.56
C ASN A 79 4.54 -1.66 -4.06
N MET A 80 3.98 -2.86 -4.00
CA MET A 80 2.59 -3.09 -4.37
C MET A 80 1.62 -2.36 -3.43
N ALA A 81 1.85 -2.42 -2.11
CA ALA A 81 1.02 -1.73 -1.14
C ALA A 81 1.04 -0.20 -1.35
N GLN A 82 2.23 0.36 -1.64
CA GLN A 82 2.39 1.78 -1.94
C GLN A 82 1.69 2.16 -3.25
N PHE A 83 1.80 1.33 -4.29
CA PHE A 83 1.14 1.55 -5.56
C PHE A 83 -0.39 1.56 -5.42
N GLU A 84 -0.97 0.57 -4.72
CA GLU A 84 -2.40 0.51 -4.42
C GLU A 84 -2.87 1.75 -3.65
N ALA A 85 -2.15 2.11 -2.58
CA ALA A 85 -2.49 3.29 -1.78
C ALA A 85 -2.42 4.59 -2.60
N GLN A 86 -1.44 4.72 -3.50
CA GLN A 86 -1.31 5.89 -4.37
C GLN A 86 -2.41 5.92 -5.44
N ALA A 87 -2.77 4.77 -6.02
CA ALA A 87 -3.86 4.66 -6.98
C ALA A 87 -5.20 5.03 -6.34
N ASP A 88 -5.48 4.52 -5.13
CA ASP A 88 -6.67 4.85 -4.35
C ASP A 88 -6.75 6.35 -4.04
N LYS A 89 -5.62 6.95 -3.60
CA LYS A 89 -5.53 8.38 -3.35
C LYS A 89 -5.79 9.20 -4.62
N ALA A 90 -5.16 8.86 -5.73
CA ALA A 90 -5.35 9.57 -7.00
C ALA A 90 -6.81 9.49 -7.50
N ALA A 91 -7.46 8.34 -7.30
CA ALA A 91 -8.87 8.18 -7.64
C ALA A 91 -9.79 9.03 -6.75
N ALA A 92 -9.51 9.11 -5.45
CA ALA A 92 -10.23 9.97 -4.51
C ALA A 92 -10.06 11.46 -4.85
N ASP A 93 -8.82 11.90 -5.08
CA ASP A 93 -8.51 13.29 -5.43
C ASP A 93 -9.17 13.68 -6.77
N SER A 94 -9.21 12.77 -7.75
CA SER A 94 -9.91 13.02 -9.02
C SER A 94 -11.43 13.15 -8.86
N LYS A 95 -12.04 12.41 -7.92
CA LYS A 95 -13.48 12.55 -7.64
C LYS A 95 -13.77 13.88 -6.95
N ALA A 96 -12.99 14.22 -5.92
CA ALA A 96 -13.12 15.47 -5.20
C ALA A 96 -12.99 16.68 -6.14
N ALA A 97 -11.97 16.71 -7.00
CA ALA A 97 -11.75 17.79 -7.95
C ALA A 97 -12.89 17.94 -8.99
N LYS A 98 -13.54 16.84 -9.39
CA LYS A 98 -14.70 16.89 -10.29
C LYS A 98 -15.94 17.44 -9.60
N GLU A 99 -16.19 17.04 -8.36
CA GLU A 99 -17.32 17.54 -7.57
C GLU A 99 -17.19 19.03 -7.23
N GLU A 100 -15.97 19.49 -6.92
CA GLU A 100 -15.68 20.89 -6.64
C GLU A 100 -15.90 21.76 -7.87
N LYS A 101 -15.36 21.37 -9.03
CA LYS A 101 -15.61 22.06 -10.31
C LYS A 101 -17.10 22.10 -10.69
N ALA A 102 -17.84 21.03 -10.42
CA ALA A 102 -19.27 20.97 -10.70
C ALA A 102 -20.08 21.93 -9.80
N LYS A 103 -19.69 22.07 -8.53
CA LYS A 103 -20.31 23.04 -7.61
C LYS A 103 -20.01 24.47 -8.02
N GLU A 104 -18.75 24.81 -8.31
CA GLU A 104 -18.37 26.15 -8.76
C GLU A 104 -19.11 26.57 -10.05
N THR A 105 -19.18 25.67 -11.04
CA THR A 105 -19.87 25.95 -12.31
C THR A 105 -21.37 26.21 -12.11
N LYS A 106 -22.01 25.53 -11.15
CA LYS A 106 -23.43 25.72 -10.85
C LYS A 106 -23.68 27.05 -10.13
N GLU A 107 -22.86 27.39 -9.14
CA GLU A 107 -22.96 28.65 -8.41
C GLU A 107 -22.68 29.87 -9.30
N GLU A 108 -21.70 29.77 -10.19
CA GLU A 108 -21.38 30.84 -11.13
C GLU A 108 -22.53 31.07 -12.14
N LYS A 109 -23.14 29.99 -12.64
CA LYS A 109 -24.30 30.08 -13.54
C LYS A 109 -25.51 30.70 -12.85
N GLU A 110 -25.84 30.31 -11.62
CA GLU A 110 -26.95 30.89 -10.85
C GLU A 110 -26.70 32.38 -10.52
N LYS A 111 -25.46 32.75 -10.24
CA LYS A 111 -25.08 34.15 -9.96
C LYS A 111 -25.19 35.02 -11.22
N ARG A 112 -24.78 34.51 -12.38
CA ARG A 112 -24.93 35.18 -13.67
C ARG A 112 -26.39 35.37 -14.07
N GLU A 113 -27.22 34.32 -13.95
CA GLU A 113 -28.66 34.40 -14.24
C GLU A 113 -29.38 35.40 -13.33
N LYS A 114 -29.04 35.45 -12.03
CA LYS A 114 -29.58 36.48 -11.12
C LYS A 114 -29.17 37.88 -11.53
N TYR A 115 -27.90 38.10 -11.87
CA TYR A 115 -27.40 39.42 -12.27
C TYR A 115 -28.09 39.93 -13.54
N GLU A 116 -28.19 39.09 -14.58
CA GLU A 116 -28.87 39.45 -15.83
C GLU A 116 -30.35 39.76 -15.62
N LYS A 117 -31.05 39.03 -14.74
CA LYS A 117 -32.45 39.31 -14.39
C LYS A 117 -32.62 40.66 -13.69
N HIS A 118 -31.72 40.99 -12.76
CA HIS A 118 -31.75 42.28 -12.06
C HIS A 118 -31.43 43.44 -13.00
N LEU A 119 -30.48 43.26 -13.94
CA LEU A 119 -30.13 44.28 -14.92
C LEU A 119 -31.31 44.60 -15.85
N LYS A 120 -31.94 43.58 -16.46
CA LYS A 120 -33.13 43.78 -17.30
C LYS A 120 -34.27 44.48 -16.57
N LYS A 121 -34.49 44.11 -15.30
CA LYS A 121 -35.54 44.75 -14.49
C LYS A 121 -35.22 46.21 -14.19
N ALA A 122 -33.95 46.57 -14.04
CA ALA A 122 -33.53 47.97 -13.89
C ALA A 122 -33.69 48.75 -15.20
N GLU A 123 -33.33 48.15 -16.34
CA GLU A 123 -33.50 48.76 -17.66
C GLU A 123 -34.99 49.03 -17.99
N GLU A 124 -35.89 48.09 -17.70
CA GLU A 124 -37.33 48.27 -17.87
C GLU A 124 -37.90 49.40 -16.99
N LEU A 125 -37.36 49.59 -15.77
CA LEU A 125 -37.76 50.68 -14.88
C LEU A 125 -37.17 52.04 -15.27
N ILE A 126 -36.09 52.06 -16.06
CA ILE A 126 -35.47 53.29 -16.58
C ILE A 126 -36.09 53.69 -17.93
N ALA A 127 -36.61 52.72 -18.69
CA ALA A 127 -37.26 52.93 -19.98
C ALA A 127 -38.78 53.23 -19.88
N ALA A 128 -39.36 53.16 -18.69
CA ALA A 128 -40.75 53.53 -18.38
C ALA A 128 -40.82 54.92 -17.73
#